data_AF-A0A2G2FW43-F1
#
_entry.id   AF-A0A2G2FW43-F1
#
_cell.length_a   1.000
_cell.length_b   1.000
_cell.length_c   1.000
_cell.angle_alpha   90.00
_cell.angle_beta   90.00
_cell.angle_gamma   90.00
#
_symmetry.space_group_name_H-M   'P 1'
#
loop_
_entity.id
_entity.type
_entity.pdbx_description
1 polymer ?
#
loop_
_entity_poly.entity_id
_entity_poly.type
_entity_poly.pdbx_seq_one_letter_code
_entity_poly.pdbx_strand_id
1 'polypeptide(L)'
;MATALVIFGIRELSHTLVHPHIPDHPGYAVEVAGSTGADAGPVEVVKVISLAELLASASVSSGERVAKKCAACHTFDKGGANKTGPNLWNLVGRAAAGVDGFGFSSAMSSSGLTWDFETLNKYLTKPKELVPGTAMSFAGIKKDKDRANLLAWIRSQSDAPLDLPAFTAPVEEIVEAAAEMAGDAAEDIQTAAIAGSEVIGDAAEAGADDLLDSLPNVSGVDPTHEAAVEQAGAEALDEITGGDQ
;
A
#
# COMPACT_ATOMS: atom_id res chain seq x y z
N MET A 1 -22.42 -42.55 51.48
CA MET A 1 -22.05 -41.33 52.22
C MET A 1 -20.56 -40.98 52.12
N ALA A 2 -19.62 -41.92 52.32
CA ALA A 2 -18.17 -41.63 52.25
C ALA A 2 -17.70 -40.90 50.97
N THR A 3 -18.22 -41.28 49.79
CA THR A 3 -17.90 -40.62 48.51
C THR A 3 -18.30 -39.13 48.43
N ALA A 4 -19.35 -38.72 49.14
CA ALA A 4 -19.76 -37.30 49.17
C ALA A 4 -18.78 -36.45 49.98
N LEU A 5 -18.24 -36.99 51.08
CA LEU A 5 -17.23 -36.31 51.91
C LEU A 5 -15.90 -36.13 51.17
N VAL A 6 -15.50 -37.10 50.32
CA VAL A 6 -14.30 -36.97 49.48
C VAL A 6 -14.47 -35.84 48.46
N ILE A 7 -15.64 -35.74 47.79
CA ILE A 7 -15.92 -34.67 46.81
C ILE A 7 -15.95 -33.29 47.48
N PHE A 8 -16.54 -33.16 48.67
CA PHE A 8 -16.54 -31.89 49.42
C PHE A 8 -15.14 -31.52 49.94
N GLY A 9 -14.40 -32.48 50.50
CA GLY A 9 -13.04 -32.26 51.00
C GLY A 9 -12.05 -31.81 49.92
N ILE A 10 -12.14 -32.38 48.71
CA ILE A 10 -11.29 -31.96 47.57
C ILE A 10 -11.64 -30.53 47.12
N ARG A 11 -12.91 -30.13 47.14
CA ARG A 11 -13.31 -28.74 46.80
C ARG A 11 -12.73 -27.74 47.80
N GLU A 12 -12.82 -28.02 49.10
CA GLU A 12 -12.35 -27.11 50.15
C GLU A 12 -10.81 -26.99 50.16
N LEU A 13 -10.09 -28.09 49.95
CA LEU A 13 -8.62 -28.07 49.85
C LEU A 13 -8.14 -27.27 48.63
N SER A 14 -8.93 -27.26 47.54
CA SER A 14 -8.53 -26.57 46.31
C SER A 14 -8.46 -25.05 46.47
N HIS A 15 -9.30 -24.46 47.34
CA HIS A 15 -9.34 -23.02 47.58
C HIS A 15 -8.22 -22.50 48.49
N THR A 16 -7.57 -23.35 49.29
CA THR A 16 -6.47 -22.94 50.17
C THR A 16 -5.08 -23.10 49.54
N LEU A 17 -4.93 -24.04 48.59
CA LEU A 17 -3.64 -24.30 47.93
C LEU A 17 -3.42 -23.45 46.67
N VAL A 18 -4.47 -23.14 45.91
CA VAL A 18 -4.38 -22.33 44.69
C VAL A 18 -4.63 -20.87 45.04
N HIS A 19 -3.56 -20.12 45.30
CA HIS A 19 -3.60 -18.66 45.26
C HIS A 19 -3.47 -18.23 43.79
N PRO A 20 -4.54 -17.78 43.12
CA PRO A 20 -4.45 -17.39 41.72
C PRO A 20 -3.76 -16.02 41.67
N HIS A 21 -2.52 -15.97 41.21
CA HIS A 21 -1.90 -14.70 40.84
C HIS A 21 -2.58 -14.20 39.56
N ILE A 22 -3.67 -13.46 39.73
CA ILE A 22 -4.38 -12.80 38.63
C ILE A 22 -3.41 -11.80 38.02
N PRO A 23 -3.04 -11.89 36.72
CA PRO A 23 -2.29 -10.83 36.07
C PRO A 23 -3.20 -9.62 35.89
N ASP A 24 -2.69 -8.42 36.19
CA ASP A 24 -3.47 -7.17 36.16
C ASP A 24 -4.02 -6.77 34.78
N HIS A 25 -3.68 -7.53 33.72
CA HIS A 25 -4.16 -7.32 32.35
C HIS A 25 -4.70 -8.63 31.75
N PRO A 26 -5.94 -8.67 31.24
CA PRO A 26 -6.49 -9.85 30.56
C PRO A 26 -5.86 -10.05 29.17
N GLY A 27 -5.46 -11.29 28.85
CA GLY A 27 -4.74 -11.61 27.61
C GLY A 27 -5.53 -11.51 26.30
N TYR A 28 -6.81 -11.13 26.34
CA TYR A 28 -7.69 -10.91 25.19
C TYR A 28 -8.97 -10.19 25.65
N ALA A 29 -9.24 -9.00 25.11
CA ALA A 29 -10.52 -8.31 25.29
C ALA A 29 -11.41 -8.53 24.07
N VAL A 30 -12.65 -8.95 24.29
CA VAL A 30 -13.75 -8.88 23.32
C VAL A 30 -14.92 -8.19 23.98
N GLU A 31 -15.14 -6.96 23.55
CA GLU A 31 -16.30 -6.16 23.91
C GLU A 31 -17.48 -6.59 23.03
N VAL A 32 -18.46 -7.29 23.60
CA VAL A 32 -19.82 -7.35 23.06
C VAL A 32 -20.70 -6.53 24.01
N ALA A 33 -21.34 -5.50 23.48
CA ALA A 33 -21.95 -4.41 24.25
C ALA A 33 -23.02 -4.87 25.26
N GLY A 34 -23.00 -4.31 26.48
CA GLY A 34 -24.08 -4.52 27.45
C GLY A 34 -23.91 -3.95 28.87
N SER A 35 -24.21 -2.65 29.04
CA SER A 35 -24.72 -2.03 30.28
C SER A 35 -23.78 -1.75 31.48
N THR A 36 -23.62 -0.45 31.75
CA THR A 36 -23.58 0.21 33.09
C THR A 36 -22.53 -0.22 34.13
N GLY A 37 -21.50 0.62 34.29
CA GLY A 37 -20.66 0.69 35.49
C GLY A 37 -19.60 1.79 35.31
N ALA A 38 -19.59 2.80 36.19
CA ALA A 38 -18.63 3.90 36.09
C ALA A 38 -17.29 3.51 36.72
N ASP A 39 -16.26 3.36 35.88
CA ASP A 39 -14.86 3.58 36.26
C ASP A 39 -14.14 4.20 35.06
N ALA A 40 -13.68 5.44 35.22
CA ALA A 40 -13.03 6.20 34.16
C ALA A 40 -11.51 6.03 34.21
N GLY A 41 -11.05 4.81 33.96
CA GLY A 41 -9.65 4.56 33.63
C GLY A 41 -9.24 5.32 32.36
N PRO A 42 -7.95 5.63 32.15
CA PRO A 42 -7.50 6.34 30.96
C PRO A 42 -7.85 5.53 29.70
N VAL A 43 -8.76 6.05 28.89
CA VAL A 43 -9.02 5.51 27.56
C VAL A 43 -7.79 5.83 26.70
N GLU A 44 -6.95 4.82 26.45
CA GLU A 44 -5.89 4.95 25.45
C GLU A 44 -6.57 5.15 24.09
N VAL A 45 -6.55 6.39 23.60
CA VAL A 45 -7.08 6.74 22.27
C VAL A 45 -6.12 6.18 21.23
N VAL A 46 -6.32 4.90 20.89
CA VAL A 46 -5.64 4.26 19.77
C VAL A 46 -6.09 4.96 18.49
N LYS A 47 -5.29 5.92 18.02
CA LYS A 47 -5.53 6.62 16.75
C LYS A 47 -5.63 5.58 15.64
N VAL A 48 -6.83 5.38 15.10
CA VAL A 48 -7.09 4.51 13.96
C VAL A 48 -6.61 5.23 12.70
N ILE A 49 -5.31 5.11 12.42
CA ILE A 49 -4.69 5.70 11.22
C ILE A 49 -5.31 5.05 9.98
N SER A 50 -5.83 5.86 9.07
CA SER A 50 -6.46 5.35 7.85
C SER A 50 -5.45 4.71 6.89
N LEU A 51 -5.89 3.78 6.03
CA LEU A 51 -5.00 3.23 4.99
C LEU A 51 -4.51 4.32 4.03
N ALA A 52 -5.34 5.32 3.72
CA ALA A 52 -4.96 6.46 2.89
C ALA A 52 -3.82 7.29 3.51
N GLU A 53 -3.89 7.58 4.82
CA GLU A 53 -2.83 8.27 5.58
C GLU A 53 -1.52 7.47 5.61
N LEU A 54 -1.62 6.15 5.80
CA LEU A 54 -0.48 5.23 5.76
C LEU A 54 0.14 5.11 4.35
N LEU A 55 -0.68 5.17 3.29
CA LEU A 55 -0.21 5.15 1.90
C LEU A 55 0.41 6.47 1.47
N ALA A 56 -0.15 7.60 1.90
CA ALA A 56 0.42 8.93 1.67
C ALA A 56 1.81 9.11 2.30
N SER A 57 2.08 8.39 3.40
CA SER A 57 3.37 8.38 4.11
C SER A 57 4.21 7.11 3.86
N ALA A 58 3.86 6.30 2.85
CA ALA A 58 4.51 5.01 2.58
C ALA A 58 5.89 5.14 1.92
N SER A 59 6.81 4.26 2.33
CA SER A 59 8.17 4.17 1.80
C SER A 59 8.29 2.96 0.85
N VAL A 60 8.40 3.23 -0.46
CA VAL A 60 8.58 2.22 -1.52
C VAL A 60 9.81 1.33 -1.27
N SER A 61 10.95 1.91 -0.90
CA SER A 61 12.17 1.14 -0.58
C SER A 61 12.02 0.28 0.68
N SER A 62 11.13 0.67 1.61
CA SER A 62 10.75 -0.17 2.75
C SER A 62 9.79 -1.28 2.33
N GLY A 63 8.89 -1.01 1.38
CA GLY A 63 8.01 -1.99 0.76
C GLY A 63 8.78 -3.13 0.09
N GLU A 64 9.82 -2.79 -0.67
CA GLU A 64 10.74 -3.77 -1.27
C GLU A 64 11.33 -4.75 -0.24
N ARG A 65 11.75 -4.23 0.93
CA ARG A 65 12.27 -5.07 2.02
C ARG A 65 11.20 -5.98 2.61
N VAL A 66 9.93 -5.54 2.65
CA VAL A 66 8.79 -6.38 3.06
C VAL A 66 8.47 -7.42 1.98
N ALA A 67 8.56 -7.08 0.69
CA ALA A 67 8.28 -7.97 -0.44
C ALA A 67 9.20 -9.21 -0.50
N LYS A 68 10.38 -9.15 0.14
CA LYS A 68 11.26 -10.33 0.34
C LYS A 68 10.56 -11.48 1.05
N LYS A 69 9.52 -11.22 1.88
CA LYS A 69 8.66 -12.25 2.50
C LYS A 69 7.83 -13.05 1.47
N CYS A 70 7.64 -12.50 0.28
CA CYS A 70 6.81 -13.07 -0.79
C CYS A 70 7.65 -13.68 -1.93
N ALA A 71 8.90 -13.24 -2.10
CA ALA A 71 9.78 -13.60 -3.23
C ALA A 71 10.11 -15.10 -3.38
N ALA A 72 9.96 -15.89 -2.30
CA ALA A 72 10.08 -17.35 -2.35
C ALA A 72 8.95 -17.99 -3.18
N CYS A 73 7.73 -17.44 -3.09
CA CYS A 73 6.53 -17.98 -3.74
C CYS A 73 6.11 -17.18 -4.99
N HIS A 74 6.60 -15.96 -5.19
CA HIS A 74 6.14 -15.06 -6.26
C HIS A 74 7.29 -14.47 -7.08
N THR A 75 6.96 -14.04 -8.29
CA THR A 75 7.77 -13.16 -9.15
C THR A 75 7.11 -11.79 -9.24
N PHE A 76 7.89 -10.78 -9.56
CA PHE A 76 7.45 -9.38 -9.62
C PHE A 76 7.82 -8.70 -10.95
N ASP A 77 8.69 -9.32 -11.73
CA ASP A 77 9.12 -8.92 -13.05
C ASP A 77 8.00 -9.08 -14.10
N LYS A 78 7.96 -8.16 -15.07
CA LYS A 78 7.00 -8.18 -16.19
C LYS A 78 7.17 -9.45 -17.02
N GLY A 79 6.10 -10.25 -17.14
CA GLY A 79 6.15 -11.54 -17.82
C GLY A 79 6.92 -12.62 -17.05
N GLY A 80 7.24 -12.38 -15.78
CA GLY A 80 7.97 -13.31 -14.93
C GLY A 80 7.21 -14.62 -14.68
N ALA A 81 7.97 -15.71 -14.52
CA ALA A 81 7.40 -17.04 -14.37
C ALA A 81 6.53 -17.20 -13.12
N ASN A 82 5.43 -17.96 -13.23
CA ASN A 82 4.70 -18.45 -12.07
C ASN A 82 5.60 -19.39 -11.24
N LYS A 83 5.51 -19.31 -9.91
CA LYS A 83 6.19 -20.19 -8.94
C LYS A 83 5.12 -20.97 -8.15
N THR A 84 5.34 -21.23 -6.87
CA THR A 84 4.33 -21.72 -5.91
C THR A 84 3.08 -20.80 -5.85
N GLY A 85 3.25 -19.52 -6.14
CA GLY A 85 2.20 -18.53 -6.38
C GLY A 85 2.37 -17.86 -7.74
N PRO A 86 1.34 -17.13 -8.22
CA PRO A 86 1.36 -16.46 -9.51
C PRO A 86 2.33 -15.27 -9.55
N ASN A 87 2.67 -14.82 -10.74
CA ASN A 87 3.34 -13.53 -10.96
C ASN A 87 2.49 -12.34 -10.45
N LEU A 88 3.14 -11.35 -9.85
CA LEU A 88 2.51 -10.19 -9.21
C LEU A 88 2.76 -8.85 -9.93
N TRP A 89 3.33 -8.84 -11.14
CA TRP A 89 3.34 -7.66 -12.00
C TRP A 89 1.90 -7.28 -12.37
N ASN A 90 1.56 -5.98 -12.44
CA ASN A 90 0.19 -5.49 -12.67
C ASN A 90 -0.85 -6.11 -11.69
N LEU A 91 -0.50 -6.28 -10.40
CA LEU A 91 -1.42 -6.87 -9.42
C LEU A 91 -2.55 -5.91 -9.01
N VAL A 92 -2.22 -4.63 -8.74
CA VAL A 92 -3.20 -3.67 -8.20
C VAL A 92 -4.26 -3.37 -9.26
N GLY A 93 -5.54 -3.47 -8.87
CA GLY A 93 -6.70 -3.33 -9.76
C GLY A 93 -7.06 -4.58 -10.57
N ARG A 94 -6.24 -5.65 -10.55
CA ARG A 94 -6.55 -6.90 -11.26
C ARG A 94 -7.59 -7.72 -10.50
N ALA A 95 -8.44 -8.45 -11.22
CA ALA A 95 -9.32 -9.45 -10.64
C ALA A 95 -8.53 -10.55 -9.89
N ALA A 96 -9.05 -11.03 -8.77
CA ALA A 96 -8.53 -12.21 -8.09
C ALA A 96 -8.64 -13.44 -9.01
N ALA A 97 -7.67 -14.36 -8.87
CA ALA A 97 -7.48 -15.51 -9.77
C ALA A 97 -7.27 -15.19 -11.27
N GLY A 98 -7.08 -13.93 -11.67
CA GLY A 98 -6.90 -13.52 -13.07
C GLY A 98 -5.47 -13.59 -13.62
N VAL A 99 -4.70 -14.66 -13.33
CA VAL A 99 -3.37 -14.89 -13.93
C VAL A 99 -3.38 -16.18 -14.73
N ASP A 100 -3.21 -16.07 -16.04
CA ASP A 100 -3.25 -17.21 -16.95
C ASP A 100 -2.16 -18.24 -16.63
N GLY A 101 -2.50 -19.51 -16.83
CA GLY A 101 -1.61 -20.64 -16.57
C GLY A 101 -1.30 -20.91 -15.09
N PHE A 102 -1.89 -20.20 -14.12
CA PHE A 102 -1.75 -20.50 -12.70
C PHE A 102 -2.94 -21.29 -12.13
N GLY A 103 -2.66 -22.38 -11.43
CA GLY A 103 -3.66 -23.20 -10.75
C GLY A 103 -4.13 -22.61 -9.42
N PHE A 104 -5.10 -21.71 -9.45
CA PHE A 104 -5.71 -21.15 -8.24
C PHE A 104 -6.54 -22.16 -7.45
N SER A 105 -6.52 -22.07 -6.12
CA SER A 105 -7.45 -22.81 -5.25
C SER A 105 -8.90 -22.38 -5.50
N SER A 106 -9.84 -23.32 -5.48
CA SER A 106 -11.28 -23.06 -5.73
C SER A 106 -11.85 -21.90 -4.94
N ALA A 107 -11.44 -21.71 -3.68
CA ALA A 107 -11.86 -20.58 -2.86
C ALA A 107 -11.42 -19.21 -3.41
N MET A 108 -10.22 -19.12 -3.98
CA MET A 108 -9.69 -17.90 -4.60
C MET A 108 -10.38 -17.64 -5.94
N SER A 109 -10.56 -18.68 -6.78
CA SER A 109 -11.25 -18.58 -8.06
C SER A 109 -12.71 -18.16 -7.91
N SER A 110 -13.39 -18.61 -6.84
CA SER A 110 -14.78 -18.24 -6.53
C SER A 110 -14.92 -16.97 -5.68
N SER A 111 -13.83 -16.28 -5.36
CA SER A 111 -13.86 -15.16 -4.40
C SER A 111 -14.55 -13.89 -4.91
N GLY A 112 -14.58 -13.68 -6.24
CA GLY A 112 -15.12 -12.47 -6.85
C GLY A 112 -14.37 -11.17 -6.50
N LEU A 113 -13.23 -11.26 -5.81
CA LEU A 113 -12.47 -10.10 -5.34
C LEU A 113 -11.75 -9.38 -6.49
N THR A 114 -11.52 -8.09 -6.31
CA THR A 114 -10.59 -7.29 -7.13
C THR A 114 -9.48 -6.77 -6.22
N TRP A 115 -8.24 -6.74 -6.70
CA TRP A 115 -7.07 -6.35 -5.90
C TRP A 115 -6.89 -4.83 -5.80
N ASP A 116 -7.90 -4.14 -5.27
CA ASP A 116 -7.76 -2.76 -4.81
C ASP A 116 -6.89 -2.69 -3.52
N PHE A 117 -6.53 -1.47 -3.11
CA PHE A 117 -5.67 -1.25 -1.93
C PHE A 117 -6.27 -1.76 -0.61
N GLU A 118 -7.59 -1.62 -0.41
CA GLU A 118 -8.28 -2.08 0.81
C GLU A 118 -8.40 -3.60 0.86
N THR A 119 -8.77 -4.21 -0.27
CA THR A 119 -8.87 -5.67 -0.41
C THR A 119 -7.50 -6.32 -0.24
N LEU A 120 -6.44 -5.75 -0.85
CA LEU A 120 -5.07 -6.21 -0.64
C LEU A 120 -4.60 -5.98 0.81
N ASN A 121 -4.90 -4.83 1.43
CA ASN A 121 -4.57 -4.55 2.83
C ASN A 121 -5.18 -5.61 3.76
N LYS A 122 -6.48 -5.91 3.60
CA LYS A 122 -7.19 -6.96 4.36
C LYS A 122 -6.60 -8.36 4.11
N TYR A 123 -6.34 -8.70 2.84
CA TYR A 123 -5.77 -10.00 2.47
C TYR A 123 -4.37 -10.18 3.05
N LEU A 124 -3.52 -9.15 2.98
CA LEU A 124 -2.16 -9.17 3.55
C LEU A 124 -2.16 -9.16 5.08
N THR A 125 -3.20 -8.66 5.75
CA THR A 125 -3.36 -8.79 7.21
C THR A 125 -3.50 -10.26 7.61
N LYS A 126 -4.44 -11.00 6.98
CA LYS A 126 -4.69 -12.43 7.23
C LYS A 126 -5.33 -13.12 6.01
N PRO A 127 -4.55 -13.80 5.14
CA PRO A 127 -5.08 -14.35 3.89
C PRO A 127 -6.21 -15.38 4.06
N LYS A 128 -6.06 -16.27 5.04
CA LYS A 128 -7.02 -17.35 5.33
C LYS A 128 -8.31 -16.87 6.01
N GLU A 129 -8.33 -15.64 6.52
CA GLU A 129 -9.52 -15.03 7.11
C GLU A 129 -10.37 -14.36 6.04
N LEU A 130 -9.75 -13.62 5.10
CA LEU A 130 -10.46 -13.01 3.98
C LEU A 130 -10.88 -14.03 2.91
N VAL A 131 -10.04 -15.04 2.61
CA VAL A 131 -10.37 -16.12 1.65
C VAL A 131 -10.17 -17.49 2.34
N PRO A 132 -11.17 -17.96 3.10
CA PRO A 132 -11.13 -19.29 3.71
C PRO A 132 -10.94 -20.38 2.65
N GLY A 133 -9.92 -21.23 2.82
CA GLY A 133 -9.55 -22.25 1.82
C GLY A 133 -8.58 -21.78 0.74
N THR A 134 -8.03 -20.56 0.82
CA THR A 134 -6.89 -20.16 -0.03
C THR A 134 -5.70 -21.11 0.14
N ALA A 135 -5.08 -21.51 -0.98
CA ALA A 135 -3.84 -22.28 -0.98
C ALA A 135 -2.62 -21.48 -0.49
N MET A 136 -2.72 -20.15 -0.38
CA MET A 136 -1.60 -19.31 0.05
C MET A 136 -1.34 -19.49 1.56
N SER A 137 -0.35 -20.33 1.89
CA SER A 137 0.07 -20.58 3.28
C SER A 137 0.97 -19.46 3.81
N PHE A 138 0.39 -18.27 4.01
CA PHE A 138 1.05 -17.10 4.58
C PHE A 138 0.32 -16.63 5.84
N ALA A 139 1.09 -16.30 6.89
CA ALA A 139 0.55 -15.91 8.19
C ALA A 139 0.02 -14.46 8.24
N GLY A 140 0.34 -13.64 7.24
CA GLY A 140 -0.02 -12.23 7.17
C GLY A 140 1.01 -11.27 7.77
N ILE A 141 0.76 -9.97 7.62
CA ILE A 141 1.62 -8.86 8.05
C ILE A 141 0.83 -8.01 9.04
N LYS A 142 1.11 -8.18 10.33
CA LYS A 142 0.38 -7.49 11.41
C LYS A 142 0.60 -5.97 11.46
N LYS A 143 1.78 -5.49 11.02
CA LYS A 143 2.12 -4.06 11.09
C LYS A 143 1.52 -3.30 9.91
N ASP A 144 0.66 -2.33 10.19
CA ASP A 144 -0.07 -1.59 9.16
C ASP A 144 0.88 -0.79 8.25
N LYS A 145 1.90 -0.15 8.83
CA LYS A 145 2.96 0.52 8.07
C LYS A 145 3.76 -0.42 7.16
N ASP A 146 4.01 -1.67 7.57
CA ASP A 146 4.67 -2.66 6.69
C ASP A 146 3.75 -3.01 5.50
N ARG A 147 2.43 -3.10 5.71
CA ARG A 147 1.47 -3.36 4.62
C ARG A 147 1.36 -2.17 3.67
N ALA A 148 1.19 -0.95 4.18
CA ALA A 148 1.13 0.24 3.33
C ALA A 148 2.41 0.46 2.51
N ASN A 149 3.59 0.27 3.13
CA ASN A 149 4.87 0.25 2.42
C ASN A 149 4.88 -0.81 1.29
N LEU A 150 4.46 -2.05 1.58
CA LEU A 150 4.40 -3.13 0.60
C LEU A 150 3.42 -2.80 -0.55
N LEU A 151 2.25 -2.25 -0.25
CA LEU A 151 1.26 -1.84 -1.26
C LEU A 151 1.80 -0.75 -2.18
N ALA A 152 2.47 0.27 -1.62
CA ALA A 152 3.10 1.33 -2.40
C ALA A 152 4.21 0.81 -3.33
N TRP A 153 4.93 -0.25 -2.92
CA TRP A 153 5.94 -0.91 -3.76
C TRP A 153 5.33 -1.87 -4.80
N ILE A 154 4.33 -2.68 -4.44
CA ILE A 154 3.62 -3.56 -5.40
C ILE A 154 2.94 -2.72 -6.48
N ARG A 155 2.37 -1.55 -6.12
CA ARG A 155 1.83 -0.56 -7.04
C ARG A 155 2.83 -0.13 -8.12
N SER A 156 4.11 0.03 -7.78
CA SER A 156 5.15 0.38 -8.77
C SER A 156 5.65 -0.81 -9.60
N GLN A 157 5.25 -2.04 -9.27
CA GLN A 157 5.47 -3.23 -10.12
C GLN A 157 4.34 -3.34 -11.16
N SER A 158 4.17 -2.28 -11.97
CA SER A 158 3.08 -2.13 -12.93
C SER A 158 3.53 -1.33 -14.16
N ASP A 159 2.97 -1.66 -15.32
CA ASP A 159 3.06 -0.87 -16.55
C ASP A 159 2.29 0.45 -16.44
N ALA A 160 1.21 0.45 -15.66
CA ALA A 160 0.38 1.62 -15.37
C ALA A 160 0.05 1.62 -13.86
N PRO A 161 0.90 2.21 -13.01
CA PRO A 161 0.64 2.31 -11.57
C PRO A 161 -0.61 3.15 -11.28
N LEU A 162 -1.70 2.50 -10.86
CA LEU A 162 -2.94 3.18 -10.42
C LEU A 162 -2.68 4.26 -9.38
N ASP A 163 -3.43 5.35 -9.38
CA ASP A 163 -3.28 6.41 -8.38
C ASP A 163 -3.52 5.92 -6.95
N LEU A 164 -2.82 6.52 -5.99
CA LEU A 164 -3.06 6.27 -4.57
C LEU A 164 -4.40 6.90 -4.14
N PRO A 165 -5.15 6.28 -3.21
CA PRO A 165 -6.36 6.90 -2.68
C PRO A 165 -6.01 8.22 -1.99
N ALA A 166 -6.73 9.28 -2.32
CA ALA A 166 -6.49 10.60 -1.75
C ALA A 166 -6.73 10.59 -0.23
N PHE A 167 -5.75 11.07 0.54
CA PHE A 167 -5.92 11.36 1.95
C PHE A 167 -6.31 12.83 2.12
N THR A 168 -7.57 13.08 2.46
CA THR A 168 -8.00 14.36 3.02
C THR A 168 -7.95 14.26 4.54
N ALA A 169 -6.96 14.91 5.16
CA ALA A 169 -6.92 15.03 6.61
C ALA A 169 -8.19 15.74 7.11
N PRO A 170 -8.80 15.33 8.25
CA PRO A 170 -9.83 16.12 8.92
C PRO A 170 -9.21 17.44 9.38
N VAL A 171 -9.41 18.51 8.60
CA VAL A 171 -8.78 19.82 8.85
C VAL A 171 -9.24 20.49 10.14
N GLU A 172 -10.38 20.07 10.70
CA GLU A 172 -10.92 20.59 11.97
C GLU A 172 -10.13 20.11 13.20
N GLU A 173 -9.58 18.89 13.22
CA GLU A 173 -8.82 18.37 14.38
C GLU A 173 -7.42 19.00 14.47
N ILE A 174 -6.88 19.49 13.35
CA ILE A 174 -5.54 20.11 13.29
C ILE A 174 -5.56 21.55 13.85
N VAL A 175 -6.68 22.28 13.68
CA VAL A 175 -6.82 23.64 14.21
C VAL A 175 -7.08 23.66 15.71
N GLU A 176 -7.81 22.69 16.27
CA GLU A 176 -7.97 22.56 17.73
C GLU A 176 -6.64 22.15 18.41
N ALA A 177 -5.93 21.17 17.85
CA ALA A 177 -4.62 20.76 18.39
C ALA A 177 -3.55 21.86 18.27
N ALA A 178 -3.59 22.70 17.22
CA ALA A 178 -2.71 23.86 17.10
C ALA A 178 -3.08 24.99 18.08
N ALA A 179 -4.36 25.17 18.39
CA ALA A 179 -4.82 26.19 19.32
C ALA A 179 -4.43 25.89 20.77
N GLU A 180 -4.48 24.64 21.23
CA GLU A 180 -4.00 24.29 22.59
C GLU A 180 -2.47 24.35 22.73
N MET A 181 -1.71 24.14 21.66
CA MET A 181 -0.24 24.23 21.71
C MET A 181 0.30 25.66 21.58
N ALA A 182 -0.53 26.62 21.17
CA ALA A 182 -0.21 28.04 21.06
C ALA A 182 -0.77 28.84 22.25
N GLY A 183 -0.14 28.68 23.42
CA GLY A 183 -0.33 29.61 24.53
C GLY A 183 0.05 31.05 24.16
N ASP A 184 -0.51 32.01 24.88
CA ASP A 184 -0.50 33.47 24.64
C ASP A 184 0.73 34.04 23.90
N ALA A 185 0.65 34.03 22.56
CA ALA A 185 1.57 34.67 21.63
C ALA A 185 0.85 35.00 20.30
N ALA A 186 -0.41 35.46 20.39
CA ALA A 186 -1.32 35.57 19.25
C ALA A 186 -1.15 36.85 18.40
N GLU A 187 -0.22 37.75 18.74
CA GLU A 187 -0.10 39.06 18.07
C GLU A 187 0.98 39.18 16.96
N ASP A 188 1.81 38.15 16.71
CA ASP A 188 2.91 38.26 15.70
C ASP A 188 2.91 37.18 14.60
N ILE A 189 1.86 36.37 14.49
CA ILE A 189 1.72 35.34 13.43
C ILE A 189 0.80 35.80 12.28
N GLN A 190 0.03 36.88 12.45
CA GLN A 190 -0.86 37.39 11.40
C GLN A 190 -0.13 38.12 10.27
N THR A 191 1.12 38.59 10.49
CA THR A 191 1.95 39.26 9.47
C THR A 191 2.69 38.27 8.56
N ALA A 192 2.98 37.05 9.03
CA ALA A 192 3.68 36.03 8.23
C ALA A 192 2.74 35.29 7.25
N ALA A 193 1.46 35.12 7.60
CA ALA A 193 0.49 34.38 6.80
C ALA A 193 0.00 35.13 5.54
N ILE A 194 0.12 36.46 5.50
CA ILE A 194 -0.25 37.28 4.33
C ILE A 194 0.89 37.44 3.31
N ALA A 195 2.15 37.18 3.69
CA ALA A 195 3.31 37.32 2.80
C ALA A 195 3.58 36.06 1.93
N GLY A 196 2.97 34.92 2.27
CA GLY A 196 3.12 33.66 1.50
C GLY A 196 2.19 33.52 0.29
N SER A 197 1.19 34.41 0.15
CA SER A 197 0.17 34.31 -0.90
C SER A 197 0.41 35.21 -2.12
N GLU A 198 1.49 36.00 -2.13
CA GLU A 198 1.78 36.98 -3.20
C GLU A 198 3.03 36.62 -4.02
N VAL A 199 3.42 35.34 -4.05
CA VAL A 199 4.48 34.81 -4.94
C VAL A 199 3.99 33.62 -5.79
N ILE A 200 2.77 33.74 -6.34
CA ILE A 200 2.30 33.03 -7.54
C ILE A 200 1.28 33.92 -8.29
N GLY A 201 1.68 35.15 -8.62
CA GLY A 201 0.74 36.20 -9.06
C GLY A 201 1.25 37.23 -10.07
N ASP A 202 2.48 37.11 -10.59
CA ASP A 202 2.90 37.89 -11.77
C ASP A 202 4.05 37.19 -12.52
N ALA A 203 3.73 36.59 -13.67
CA ALA A 203 4.67 36.08 -14.67
C ALA A 203 3.94 35.71 -15.98
N ALA A 204 3.05 36.59 -16.45
CA ALA A 204 2.40 36.46 -17.76
C ALA A 204 2.23 37.85 -18.39
N GLU A 205 2.76 38.04 -19.60
CA GLU A 205 2.57 39.20 -20.50
C GLU A 205 3.34 40.51 -20.17
N ALA A 206 4.66 40.47 -20.34
CA ALA A 206 5.46 41.52 -20.99
C ALA A 206 6.80 40.92 -21.43
N GLY A 207 7.33 41.09 -22.63
CA GLY A 207 6.89 41.80 -23.82
C GLY A 207 7.98 41.58 -24.88
N ALA A 208 7.63 41.41 -26.15
CA ALA A 208 8.62 41.21 -27.19
C ALA A 208 9.28 42.54 -27.56
N ASP A 209 10.60 42.64 -27.38
CA ASP A 209 11.56 43.20 -28.35
C ASP A 209 13.00 43.07 -27.82
N ASP A 210 13.97 43.19 -28.72
CA ASP A 210 15.42 43.31 -28.44
C ASP A 210 16.15 42.14 -27.73
N LEU A 211 16.54 41.12 -28.52
CA LEU A 211 17.81 40.39 -28.34
C LEU A 211 18.25 39.70 -29.67
N LEU A 212 18.21 40.46 -30.77
CA LEU A 212 18.57 40.03 -32.13
C LEU A 212 19.86 40.71 -32.65
N ASP A 213 20.90 40.86 -31.82
CA ASP A 213 22.23 41.29 -32.33
C ASP A 213 23.43 40.80 -31.50
N SER A 214 23.66 39.48 -31.46
CA SER A 214 24.91 38.92 -30.88
C SER A 214 25.34 37.56 -31.45
N LEU A 215 25.18 37.32 -32.76
CA LEU A 215 26.01 36.35 -33.51
C LEU A 215 26.05 36.66 -35.03
N PRO A 216 27.21 37.11 -35.55
CA PRO A 216 27.75 36.64 -36.82
C PRO A 216 29.01 35.79 -36.55
N ASN A 217 28.95 34.47 -36.72
CA ASN A 217 29.21 33.75 -37.97
C ASN A 217 30.70 33.74 -38.40
N VAL A 218 31.35 32.56 -38.30
CA VAL A 218 32.38 32.15 -39.27
C VAL A 218 32.09 30.74 -39.81
N SER A 219 31.64 30.72 -41.06
CA SER A 219 31.90 29.73 -42.12
C SER A 219 32.89 28.58 -41.85
N GLY A 220 32.46 27.35 -42.15
CA GLY A 220 33.34 26.16 -42.25
C GLY A 220 32.60 24.92 -42.79
N VAL A 221 32.62 24.73 -44.11
CA VAL A 221 32.10 23.57 -44.88
C VAL A 221 32.96 22.31 -44.57
N ASP A 222 32.44 21.08 -44.43
CA ASP A 222 32.07 20.17 -45.54
C ASP A 222 31.19 18.96 -45.05
N PRO A 223 30.30 18.38 -45.88
CA PRO A 223 29.30 17.40 -45.42
C PRO A 223 29.56 15.95 -45.90
N THR A 224 29.68 15.01 -44.97
CA THR A 224 29.37 13.59 -45.22
C THR A 224 28.83 12.92 -43.95
N HIS A 225 27.51 12.69 -43.86
CA HIS A 225 26.87 11.37 -43.67
C HIS A 225 25.37 11.52 -43.33
N GLU A 226 24.57 12.10 -44.23
CA GLU A 226 23.10 12.07 -44.13
C GLU A 226 22.50 11.52 -45.42
N ALA A 227 22.31 10.19 -45.47
CA ALA A 227 21.63 9.48 -46.54
C ALA A 227 21.29 8.04 -46.11
N ALA A 228 20.30 7.85 -45.23
CA ALA A 228 19.83 6.51 -44.85
C ALA A 228 18.39 6.40 -44.28
N VAL A 229 17.47 7.34 -44.55
CA VAL A 229 16.03 7.16 -44.21
C VAL A 229 15.09 7.76 -45.27
N GLU A 230 14.98 7.11 -46.43
CA GLU A 230 13.83 7.07 -47.37
C GLU A 230 14.29 6.27 -48.62
N GLN A 231 13.50 5.45 -49.33
CA GLN A 231 12.06 5.13 -49.26
C GLN A 231 11.80 3.80 -50.03
N ALA A 232 10.72 3.06 -49.71
CA ALA A 232 10.14 1.95 -50.50
C ALA A 232 11.02 0.68 -50.73
N GLY A 233 10.47 -0.50 -51.06
CA GLY A 233 9.06 -0.87 -51.25
C GLY A 233 8.80 -1.85 -52.41
N ALA A 234 9.71 -2.80 -52.67
CA ALA A 234 9.61 -3.95 -53.59
C ALA A 234 10.81 -4.90 -53.27
N GLU A 235 10.86 -6.21 -53.54
CA GLU A 235 9.91 -7.22 -54.07
C GLU A 235 9.83 -8.38 -53.03
N ALA A 236 8.68 -9.01 -52.71
CA ALA A 236 7.90 -9.99 -53.46
C ALA A 236 8.63 -11.32 -53.81
N LEU A 237 8.28 -12.38 -53.07
CA LEU A 237 8.08 -13.77 -53.54
C LEU A 237 9.28 -14.56 -54.12
N ASP A 238 10.09 -15.24 -53.29
CA ASP A 238 10.78 -16.49 -53.70
C ASP A 238 11.27 -17.38 -52.53
N GLU A 239 10.36 -18.11 -51.83
CA GLU A 239 10.76 -19.33 -51.08
C GLU A 239 9.62 -20.33 -50.75
N ILE A 240 8.37 -20.11 -51.18
CA ILE A 240 7.26 -21.07 -50.93
C ILE A 240 6.36 -21.23 -52.17
N THR A 241 6.86 -21.92 -53.22
CA THR A 241 6.06 -22.80 -54.11
C THR A 241 6.92 -23.58 -55.11
N GLY A 242 7.25 -24.84 -54.80
CA GLY A 242 7.71 -25.87 -55.75
C GLY A 242 9.17 -25.79 -56.23
N GLY A 243 9.85 -26.89 -56.55
CA GLY A 243 9.46 -28.30 -56.47
C GLY A 243 10.15 -29.17 -57.53
N ASP A 244 10.32 -30.46 -57.23
CA ASP A 244 10.65 -31.57 -58.16
C ASP A 244 11.99 -31.49 -58.94
N GLN A 245 12.95 -32.35 -58.53
CA GLN A 245 13.83 -33.24 -59.34
C GLN A 245 14.97 -33.78 -58.43
#